data_AF-A0A2R5L4L1-F1
#
_entry.id   AF-A0A2R5L4L1-F1
#
_cell.length_a   1.000
_cell.length_b   1.000
_cell.length_c   1.000
_cell.angle_alpha   90.00
_cell.angle_beta   90.00
_cell.angle_gamma   90.00
#
_symmetry.space_group_name_H-M   'P 1'
#
loop_
_entity.id
_entity.type
_entity.pdbx_description
1 polymer ?
#
loop_
_entity_poly.entity_id
_entity_poly.type
_entity_poly.pdbx_seq_one_letter_code
_entity_poly.pdbx_strand_id
1 'polypeptide(L)'
;MILLHTAINDCLNKEPLRDLKTKLECLVHKFPNTDFHVCTQPETPHLGEAVLEDVRQLNTMLETVAMQNTNVELVDMRWIPEKVNFPFNVV
;
A
#
# COMPACT_ATOMS: atom_id res chain seq x y z
N MET A 1 16.35 -5.08 -7.93
CA MET A 1 15.37 -4.74 -6.86
C MET A 1 14.76 -3.37 -7.16
N ILE A 2 13.43 -3.29 -7.19
CA ILE A 2 12.65 -2.05 -7.34
C ILE A 2 11.76 -1.89 -6.10
N LEU A 3 11.74 -0.70 -5.51
CA LEU A 3 10.84 -0.37 -4.40
C LEU A 3 9.66 0.47 -4.91
N LEU A 4 8.44 0.06 -4.58
CA LEU A 4 7.20 0.72 -4.96
C LEU A 4 6.46 1.20 -3.70
N HIS A 5 6.41 2.52 -3.51
CA HIS A 5 5.67 3.18 -2.45
C HIS A 5 4.89 4.34 -3.07
N THR A 6 3.58 4.17 -3.25
CA THR A 6 2.76 5.05 -4.08
C THR A 6 1.29 5.01 -3.67
N ALA A 7 0.48 5.86 -4.31
CA ALA A 7 -0.99 5.89 -4.27
C ALA A 7 -1.68 6.36 -2.98
N ILE A 8 -0.94 6.81 -1.96
CA ILE A 8 -1.57 7.48 -0.81
C ILE A 8 -2.25 8.80 -1.20
N ASN A 9 -1.69 9.52 -2.19
CA ASN A 9 -2.30 10.74 -2.70
C ASN A 9 -3.61 10.46 -3.43
N ASP A 10 -3.70 9.33 -4.15
CA ASP A 10 -4.92 8.88 -4.81
C ASP A 10 -6.02 8.64 -3.77
N CYS A 11 -5.71 8.02 -2.62
CA CYS A 11 -6.65 7.90 -1.49
C CYS A 11 -7.04 9.27 -0.91
N LEU A 12 -6.08 10.19 -0.73
CA LEU A 12 -6.34 11.54 -0.23
C LEU A 12 -7.25 12.35 -1.18
N ASN A 13 -7.11 12.13 -2.48
CA ASN A 13 -7.87 12.80 -3.53
C ASN A 13 -9.15 12.05 -3.95
N LYS A 14 -9.42 10.87 -3.36
CA LYS A 14 -10.53 9.97 -3.73
C LYS A 14 -10.51 9.54 -5.20
N GLU A 15 -9.32 9.33 -5.74
CA GLU A 15 -9.13 8.81 -7.08
C GLU A 15 -9.37 7.28 -7.12
N PRO A 16 -9.91 6.75 -8.22
CA PRO A 16 -10.23 5.33 -8.32
C PRO A 16 -8.96 4.47 -8.36
N LEU A 17 -8.87 3.53 -7.41
CA LEU A 17 -7.72 2.62 -7.27
C LEU A 17 -7.68 1.47 -8.30
N ARG A 18 -8.70 1.30 -9.15
CA ARG A 18 -8.80 0.15 -10.09
C ARG A 18 -7.67 0.13 -11.12
N ASP A 19 -7.30 1.29 -11.65
CA ASP A 19 -6.23 1.38 -12.66
C ASP A 19 -4.85 1.08 -12.06
N LEU A 20 -4.67 1.29 -10.76
CA LEU A 20 -3.40 1.05 -10.07
C LEU A 20 -3.05 -0.44 -10.06
N LYS A 21 -4.01 -1.32 -9.73
CA LYS A 21 -3.79 -2.76 -9.69
C LYS A 21 -3.25 -3.27 -11.03
N THR A 22 -3.95 -2.94 -12.11
CA THR A 22 -3.59 -3.39 -13.47
C THR A 22 -2.22 -2.83 -13.89
N LYS A 23 -1.89 -1.58 -13.52
CA LYS A 23 -0.57 -1.00 -13.80
C LYS A 23 0.55 -1.73 -13.04
N LEU A 24 0.34 -2.05 -11.77
CA LEU A 24 1.30 -2.79 -10.95
C LEU A 24 1.52 -4.20 -11.51
N GLU A 25 0.45 -4.92 -11.81
CA GLU A 25 0.53 -6.26 -12.41
C GLU A 25 1.28 -6.20 -13.75
N CYS A 26 0.93 -5.25 -14.63
CA CYS A 26 1.63 -5.08 -15.92
C CYS A 26 3.13 -4.81 -15.73
N LEU A 27 3.50 -3.99 -14.75
CA LEU A 27 4.89 -3.69 -14.43
C LEU A 27 5.65 -4.94 -13.97
N VAL A 28 5.07 -5.70 -13.04
CA VAL A 28 5.68 -6.93 -12.52
C VAL A 28 5.88 -7.96 -13.63
N HIS A 29 4.87 -8.19 -14.47
CA HIS A 29 4.96 -9.14 -15.59
C HIS A 29 5.95 -8.70 -16.67
N LYS A 30 6.15 -7.40 -16.86
CA LYS A 30 7.12 -6.87 -17.83
C LYS A 30 8.57 -7.12 -17.40
N PHE A 31 8.83 -7.27 -16.11
CA PHE A 31 10.16 -7.47 -15.54
C PHE A 31 10.21 -8.72 -14.64
N PRO A 32 10.02 -9.93 -15.19
CA PRO A 32 9.86 -11.15 -14.40
C PRO A 32 11.11 -11.55 -13.62
N ASN A 33 12.30 -11.08 -14.02
CA ASN A 33 13.58 -11.35 -13.35
C ASN A 33 14.00 -10.23 -12.38
N THR A 34 13.10 -9.28 -12.09
CA THR A 34 13.36 -8.20 -11.14
C THR A 34 12.58 -8.44 -9.87
N ASP A 35 13.26 -8.39 -8.73
CA ASP A 35 12.60 -8.39 -7.43
C ASP A 35 11.94 -7.04 -7.17
N PHE A 36 10.68 -7.06 -6.74
CA PHE A 36 9.90 -5.90 -6.38
C PHE A 36 9.56 -5.93 -4.91
N HIS A 37 9.71 -4.79 -4.24
CA HIS A 37 9.20 -4.58 -2.89
C HIS A 37 8.05 -3.59 -2.98
N VAL A 38 6.87 -3.98 -2.55
CA VAL A 38 5.67 -3.13 -2.55
C VAL A 38 5.35 -2.75 -1.12
N CYS A 39 5.33 -1.45 -0.83
CA CYS A 39 5.09 -0.93 0.51
C CYS A 39 3.60 -0.63 0.73
N THR A 40 3.04 -1.17 1.82
CA THR A 40 1.74 -0.72 2.31
C THR A 40 1.80 0.75 2.75
N GLN A 41 0.64 1.37 2.93
CA GLN A 41 0.48 2.76 3.37
C GLN A 41 0.13 2.81 4.87
N PRO A 42 0.55 3.86 5.58
CA PRO A 42 0.26 4.01 7.00
C PRO A 42 -1.22 4.27 7.26
N GLU A 43 -1.84 3.43 8.10
CA GLU A 43 -3.22 3.54 8.56
C GLU A 43 -3.31 4.43 9.81
N THR A 44 -2.99 5.73 9.66
CA THR A 44 -3.00 6.66 10.80
C THR A 44 -4.41 7.23 11.09
N PRO A 45 -4.83 7.36 12.36
CA PRO A 45 -6.13 7.96 12.73
C PRO A 45 -6.34 9.39 12.21
N HIS A 46 -5.25 10.11 11.89
CA HIS A 46 -5.30 11.52 11.48
C HIS A 46 -5.79 11.72 10.04
N LEU A 47 -5.89 10.66 9.23
CA LEU A 47 -6.38 10.72 7.86
C LEU A 47 -7.92 10.90 7.77
N GLY A 48 -8.65 10.66 8.87
CA GLY A 48 -10.10 10.61 8.90
C GLY A 48 -10.66 9.28 8.33
N GLU A 49 -11.83 8.87 8.81
CA GLU A 49 -12.38 7.52 8.56
C GLU A 49 -12.54 7.17 7.08
N ALA A 50 -12.99 8.12 6.25
CA ALA A 50 -13.21 7.87 4.83
C ALA A 50 -11.91 7.59 4.07
N VAL A 51 -10.86 8.39 4.30
CA VAL A 51 -9.55 8.18 3.67
C VAL A 51 -8.90 6.91 4.21
N LEU A 52 -9.10 6.61 5.50
CA LEU A 52 -8.57 5.40 6.12
C LEU A 52 -9.15 4.13 5.45
N GLU A 53 -10.43 4.14 5.09
CA GLU A 53 -11.04 3.03 4.34
C GLU A 53 -10.44 2.88 2.95
N ASP A 54 -10.22 3.98 2.22
CA ASP A 54 -9.56 3.94 0.91
C ASP A 54 -8.10 3.42 1.03
N VAL A 55 -7.39 3.81 2.09
CA VAL A 55 -6.03 3.31 2.39
C VAL A 55 -6.03 1.82 2.71
N ARG A 56 -7.03 1.30 3.43
CA ARG A 56 -7.18 -0.15 3.69
C ARG A 56 -7.44 -0.94 2.41
N GLN A 57 -8.28 -0.41 1.52
CA GLN A 57 -8.53 -1.00 0.22
C GLN A 57 -7.25 -1.02 -0.63
N LEU A 58 -6.47 0.07 -0.61
CA LEU A 58 -5.15 0.11 -1.23
C LEU A 58 -4.23 -0.96 -0.65
N ASN A 59 -4.09 -1.05 0.67
CA ASN A 59 -3.24 -2.06 1.32
C ASN A 59 -3.64 -3.49 0.97
N THR A 60 -4.93 -3.80 0.97
CA THR A 60 -5.47 -5.12 0.59
C THR A 60 -5.14 -5.46 -0.88
N MET A 61 -5.20 -4.46 -1.76
CA MET A 61 -4.82 -4.63 -3.17
C MET A 61 -3.33 -4.95 -3.31
N LEU A 62 -2.46 -4.23 -2.58
CA LEU A 62 -1.01 -4.45 -2.60
C LEU A 62 -0.65 -5.84 -2.05
N GLU A 63 -1.31 -6.27 -0.98
CA GLU A 63 -1.21 -7.64 -0.45
C GLU A 63 -1.57 -8.68 -1.51
N THR A 64 -2.67 -8.46 -2.24
CA THR A 64 -3.11 -9.36 -3.31
C THR A 64 -2.07 -9.46 -4.42
N VAL A 65 -1.49 -8.33 -4.84
CA VAL A 65 -0.42 -8.33 -5.86
C VAL A 65 0.80 -9.09 -5.37
N ALA A 66 1.24 -8.89 -4.12
CA ALA A 66 2.37 -9.61 -3.57
C ALA A 66 2.12 -11.12 -3.47
N MET A 67 0.93 -11.53 -3.02
CA MET A 67 0.57 -12.96 -2.92
C MET A 67 0.48 -13.66 -4.27
N GLN A 68 0.14 -12.94 -5.34
CA GLN A 68 -0.05 -13.51 -6.67
C GLN A 68 1.24 -13.56 -7.51
N ASN A 69 2.33 -12.92 -7.07
CA ASN A 69 3.56 -12.79 -7.85
C ASN A 69 4.78 -13.22 -7.03
N THR A 70 5.53 -14.21 -7.52
CA THR A 70 6.66 -14.81 -6.78
C THR A 70 7.87 -13.90 -6.65
N ASN A 71 7.98 -12.86 -7.48
CA ASN A 71 9.06 -11.86 -7.45
C ASN A 71 8.63 -10.56 -6.76
N VAL A 72 7.53 -10.57 -6.00
CA VAL A 72 7.03 -9.41 -5.27
C VAL A 72 7.00 -9.72 -3.77
N GLU A 73 7.75 -8.96 -2.99
CA GLU A 73 7.69 -8.96 -1.54
C GLU A 73 6.82 -7.79 -1.05
N LEU A 74 5.95 -8.06 -0.09
CA LEU A 74 5.21 -7.00 0.60
C LEU A 74 6.02 -6.47 1.78
N VAL A 75 6.29 -5.17 1.78
CA VAL A 75 6.90 -4.47 2.91
C VAL A 75 5.80 -3.79 3.71
N ASP A 76 5.54 -4.30 4.90
CA ASP A 76 4.46 -3.80 5.74
C ASP A 76 4.88 -2.55 6.53
N MET A 77 4.38 -1.39 6.09
CA MET A 77 4.58 -0.07 6.68
C MET A 77 3.34 0.42 7.45
N ARG A 78 2.33 -0.43 7.68
CA ARG A 78 1.12 -0.01 8.40
C ARG A 78 1.47 0.42 9.82
N TRP A 79 1.01 1.61 10.19
CA TRP A 79 1.09 2.10 11.56
C TRP A 79 -0.10 1.58 12.35
N ILE A 80 -0.06 0.29 12.67
CA ILE A 80 -1.01 -0.31 13.60
C ILE A 80 -0.48 -0.16 15.04
N PRO A 81 -1.35 0.00 16.05
CA PRO A 81 -0.94 0.16 17.45
C PRO A 81 0.06 -0.91 17.93
N GLU A 82 0.00 -2.10 17.37
CA GLU A 82 0.85 -3.24 17.69
C GLU A 82 2.28 -3.14 17.10
N LYS A 83 2.50 -2.30 16.08
CA LYS A 83 3.79 -2.15 15.36
C LYS A 83 4.48 -0.82 15.62
N VAL A 84 3.73 0.24 15.87
CA VAL A 84 4.27 1.57 16.15
C VAL A 84 3.57 2.09 17.40
N ASN A 85 4.29 2.19 18.50
CA ASN A 85 3.83 2.92 19.68
C ASN A 85 3.68 4.39 19.27
N PHE A 86 2.46 4.81 18.95
CA PHE A 86 2.17 6.21 18.64
C PHE A 86 2.42 7.06 19.89
N PRO A 87 3.30 8.08 19.85
CA PRO A 87 3.54 8.95 21.00
C PRO A 87 2.51 10.09 21.13
N PHE A 88 1.44 10.07 20.33
CA PHE A 88 0.46 11.16 20.29
C PHE A 88 -0.82 10.76 21.01
N ASN A 89 -0.73 10.62 22.34
CA ASN A 89 -1.85 10.96 23.21
C ASN A 89 -2.05 12.48 23.08
N VAL A 90 -2.80 12.92 22.06
CA VAL A 90 -3.27 14.30 22.02
C VAL A 90 -4.50 14.37 22.93
N VAL A 91 -4.32 15.14 24.00
CA VAL A 91 -5.32 15.58 24.97
C VAL A 91 -6.48 16.29 24.28
#